data_AF-A0A7L2S0M6-F1
#
_entry.id   AF-A0A7L2S0M6-F1
#
_cell.length_a   1.000
_cell.length_b   1.000
_cell.length_c   1.000
_cell.angle_alpha   90.00
_cell.angle_beta   90.00
_cell.angle_gamma   90.00
#
_symmetry.space_group_name_H-M   'P 1'
#
loop_
_entity.id
_entity.type
_entity.pdbx_description
1 polymer ?
#
loop_
_entity_poly.entity_id
_entity_poly.type
_entity_poly.pdbx_seq_one_letter_code
_entity_poly.pdbx_strand_id
1 'polypeptide(L)'
;ILAGLLFCFHDYSDAVLDQHLHSLLAMAIFAGALCALLEVFLRDHIVLEIFRTSSFLLQGSWLWQIGFVLSPPWGGPGWDQTDPSNLSFLTMCFCWHYLGALAVVASNSAASRCCNESCQLKFGDIDVELDCGLCLRGRTKGSRGSLLPESSFEDK
;
A
#
# COMPACT_ATOMS: atom_id res chain seq x y z
N ILE A 1 4.98 -10.28 -33.75
CA ILE A 1 5.66 -10.02 -32.46
C ILE A 1 7.10 -10.58 -32.49
N LEU A 2 7.33 -11.89 -32.65
CA LEU A 2 8.70 -12.46 -32.72
C LEU A 2 9.57 -11.94 -33.89
N ALA A 3 9.01 -11.74 -35.08
CA ALA A 3 9.74 -11.17 -36.23
C ALA A 3 10.03 -9.66 -36.08
N GLY A 4 9.19 -8.93 -35.34
CA GLY A 4 9.42 -7.52 -35.00
C GLY A 4 10.50 -7.39 -33.91
N LEU A 5 10.51 -8.32 -32.94
CA LEU A 5 11.59 -8.43 -31.97
C LEU A 5 12.92 -8.75 -32.66
N LEU A 6 12.96 -9.71 -33.59
CA LEU A 6 14.19 -10.08 -34.30
C LEU A 6 14.81 -8.92 -35.10
N PHE A 7 13.98 -8.08 -35.73
CA PHE A 7 14.43 -6.88 -36.46
C PHE A 7 14.88 -5.75 -35.52
N CYS A 8 14.24 -5.58 -34.37
CA CYS A 8 14.71 -4.65 -33.33
C CYS A 8 16.03 -5.12 -32.71
N PHE A 9 16.22 -6.42 -32.48
CA PHE A 9 17.45 -6.97 -31.89
C PHE A 9 18.68 -6.92 -32.82
N HIS A 10 18.48 -6.93 -34.14
CA HIS A 10 19.58 -6.93 -35.11
C HIS A 10 20.24 -5.55 -35.27
N ASP A 11 19.49 -4.45 -35.11
CA ASP A 11 19.99 -3.08 -35.20
C ASP A 11 20.56 -2.55 -33.85
N TYR A 12 20.30 -3.27 -32.76
CA TYR A 12 20.41 -2.76 -31.39
C TYR A 12 21.60 -3.32 -30.59
N SER A 13 22.59 -3.86 -31.29
CA SER A 13 23.85 -4.33 -30.68
C SER A 13 24.70 -3.21 -30.07
N ASP A 14 24.37 -1.94 -30.32
CA ASP A 14 25.14 -0.77 -29.84
C ASP A 14 24.54 -0.07 -28.60
N ALA A 15 23.35 -0.49 -28.14
CA ALA A 15 22.59 0.21 -27.10
C ALA A 15 22.32 -0.62 -25.82
N VAL A 16 23.36 -1.18 -25.22
CA VAL A 16 23.28 -2.10 -24.06
C VAL A 16 22.54 -1.48 -22.86
N LEU A 17 22.64 -0.16 -22.66
CA LEU A 17 22.01 0.52 -21.53
C LEU A 17 20.49 0.64 -21.71
N ASP A 18 20.06 1.01 -22.91
CA ASP A 18 18.64 1.14 -23.24
C ASP A 18 17.96 -0.24 -23.16
N GLN A 19 18.67 -1.32 -23.54
CA GLN A 19 18.16 -2.69 -23.46
C GLN A 19 17.84 -3.09 -22.02
N HIS A 20 18.76 -2.73 -21.12
CA HIS A 20 18.68 -3.11 -19.71
C HIS A 20 17.52 -2.41 -19.02
N LEU A 21 17.34 -1.12 -19.30
CA LEU A 21 16.20 -0.33 -18.81
C LEU A 21 14.85 -0.90 -19.24
N HIS A 22 14.73 -1.24 -20.52
CA HIS A 22 13.51 -1.84 -21.09
C HIS A 22 13.25 -3.26 -20.55
N SER A 23 14.30 -4.05 -20.36
CA SER A 23 14.20 -5.40 -19.78
C SER A 23 13.68 -5.36 -18.33
N LEU A 24 14.15 -4.39 -17.54
CA LEU A 24 13.68 -4.18 -16.17
C LEU A 24 12.20 -3.75 -16.13
N LEU A 25 11.78 -2.89 -17.06
CA LEU A 25 10.36 -2.51 -17.19
C LEU A 25 9.50 -3.72 -17.60
N ALA A 26 9.95 -4.50 -18.59
CA ALA A 26 9.26 -5.70 -19.03
C ALA A 26 9.11 -6.72 -17.89
N MET A 27 10.13 -6.87 -17.04
CA MET A 27 10.06 -7.72 -15.85
C MET A 27 8.98 -7.23 -14.86
N ALA A 28 8.90 -5.92 -14.60
CA ALA A 28 7.87 -5.35 -13.73
C ALA A 28 6.45 -5.51 -14.29
N ILE A 29 6.28 -5.40 -15.62
CA ILE A 29 5.01 -5.65 -16.31
C ILE A 29 4.62 -7.13 -16.22
N PHE A 30 5.56 -8.02 -16.49
CA PHE A 30 5.33 -9.46 -16.41
C PHE A 30 4.98 -9.88 -14.99
N ALA A 31 5.68 -9.36 -13.98
CA ALA A 31 5.38 -9.63 -12.57
C ALA A 31 3.97 -9.16 -12.19
N GLY A 32 3.57 -7.97 -12.61
CA GLY A 32 2.21 -7.46 -12.40
C GLY A 32 1.14 -8.31 -13.09
N ALA A 33 1.39 -8.71 -14.35
CA ALA A 33 0.48 -9.57 -15.11
C ALA A 33 0.37 -10.98 -14.49
N LEU A 34 1.49 -11.56 -14.06
CA LEU A 34 1.52 -12.86 -13.39
C LEU A 34 0.72 -12.81 -12.08
N CYS A 35 0.84 -11.72 -11.30
CA CYS A 35 0.07 -11.57 -10.07
C CYS A 35 -1.42 -11.37 -10.34
N ALA A 36 -1.79 -10.63 -11.39
CA ALA A 36 -3.19 -10.55 -11.82
C ALA A 36 -3.74 -11.91 -12.28
N LEU A 37 -2.95 -12.73 -12.97
CA LEU A 37 -3.34 -14.09 -13.32
C LEU A 37 -3.49 -14.98 -12.08
N LEU A 38 -2.54 -14.94 -11.15
CA LEU A 38 -2.59 -15.69 -9.91
C LEU A 38 -3.79 -15.30 -9.04
N GLU A 39 -4.18 -14.02 -9.02
CA GLU A 39 -5.36 -13.52 -8.33
C GLU A 39 -6.66 -14.19 -8.83
N VAL A 40 -6.74 -14.55 -10.12
CA VAL A 40 -7.89 -15.28 -10.67
C VAL A 40 -7.99 -16.70 -10.11
N PHE A 41 -6.85 -17.35 -9.85
CA PHE A 41 -6.79 -18.70 -9.27
C PHE A 41 -6.89 -18.69 -7.74
N LEU A 42 -6.36 -17.67 -7.07
CA LEU A 42 -6.23 -17.55 -5.61
C LEU A 42 -7.01 -16.32 -5.11
N ARG A 43 -8.33 -16.37 -5.28
CA ARG A 43 -9.25 -15.23 -5.27
C ARG A 43 -9.39 -14.41 -3.96
N ASP A 44 -8.57 -14.66 -2.94
CA ASP A 44 -8.71 -14.04 -1.60
C ASP A 44 -7.37 -13.72 -0.89
N HIS A 45 -6.25 -13.68 -1.63
CA HIS A 45 -4.98 -13.32 -1.01
C HIS A 45 -4.66 -11.83 -1.17
N ILE A 46 -4.84 -11.08 -0.08
CA ILE A 46 -4.43 -9.66 0.05
C ILE A 46 -2.96 -9.43 -0.33
N VAL A 47 -2.12 -10.46 -0.22
CA VAL A 47 -0.71 -10.43 -0.64
C VAL A 47 -0.58 -10.22 -2.16
N LEU A 48 -1.42 -10.87 -2.96
CA LEU A 48 -1.41 -10.71 -4.43
C LEU A 48 -1.87 -9.31 -4.83
N GLU A 49 -2.85 -8.76 -4.14
CA GLU A 49 -3.33 -7.39 -4.34
C GLU A 49 -2.23 -6.36 -4.00
N ILE A 50 -1.53 -6.54 -2.88
CA ILE A 50 -0.38 -5.72 -2.47
C ILE A 50 0.74 -5.81 -3.51
N PHE A 51 1.03 -7.00 -4.02
CA PHE A 51 2.08 -7.18 -5.02
C PHE A 51 1.71 -6.55 -6.37
N ARG A 52 0.44 -6.67 -6.79
CA ARG A 52 -0.06 -6.04 -8.01
C ARG A 52 0.06 -4.52 -7.92
N THR A 53 -0.39 -3.93 -6.81
CA THR A 53 -0.33 -2.48 -6.60
C THR A 53 1.12 -1.98 -6.51
N SER A 54 2.00 -2.71 -5.82
CA SER A 54 3.44 -2.35 -5.79
C SER A 54 4.10 -2.46 -7.17
N SER A 55 3.72 -3.45 -7.99
CA SER A 55 4.21 -3.59 -9.38
C SER A 55 3.81 -2.41 -10.26
N PHE A 56 2.59 -1.89 -10.12
CA PHE A 56 2.17 -0.69 -10.86
C PHE A 56 2.93 0.58 -10.42
N LEU A 57 3.16 0.76 -9.11
CA LEU A 57 3.98 1.86 -8.61
C LEU A 57 5.43 1.76 -9.08
N LEU A 58 5.97 0.55 -9.12
CA LEU A 58 7.30 0.29 -9.67
C LEU A 58 7.37 0.66 -11.15
N GLN A 59 6.41 0.23 -11.98
CA GLN A 59 6.35 0.60 -13.39
C GLN A 59 6.31 2.13 -13.59
N GLY A 60 5.46 2.83 -12.86
CA GLY A 60 5.34 4.29 -12.96
C GLY A 60 6.62 5.03 -12.54
N SER A 61 7.18 4.67 -11.38
CA SER A 61 8.41 5.29 -10.88
C SER A 61 9.64 4.95 -11.73
N TRP A 62 9.66 3.75 -12.33
CA TRP A 62 10.72 3.35 -13.25
C TRP A 62 10.62 4.05 -14.61
N LEU A 63 9.42 4.22 -15.17
CA LEU A 63 9.23 5.03 -16.38
C LEU A 63 9.71 6.47 -16.19
N TRP A 64 9.46 7.04 -15.01
CA TRP A 64 9.99 8.35 -14.65
C TRP A 64 11.53 8.37 -14.66
N GLN A 65 12.16 7.35 -14.06
CA GLN A 65 13.62 7.20 -14.03
C GLN A 65 14.20 7.01 -15.45
N ILE A 66 13.56 6.21 -16.31
CA ILE A 66 13.94 6.04 -17.73
C ILE A 66 13.88 7.37 -18.47
N GLY A 67 12.82 8.17 -18.26
CA GLY A 67 12.68 9.48 -18.88
C GLY A 67 13.85 10.42 -18.54
N PHE A 68 14.30 10.40 -17.29
CA PHE A 68 15.47 11.17 -16.85
C PHE A 68 16.78 10.67 -17.46
N VAL A 69 16.93 9.35 -17.64
CA VAL A 69 18.14 8.74 -18.23
C VAL A 69 18.22 9.01 -19.74
N LEU A 70 17.12 8.87 -20.47
CA LEU A 70 17.04 9.09 -21.91
C LEU A 70 17.07 10.56 -22.30
N SER A 71 16.51 11.44 -21.46
CA SER A 71 16.40 12.86 -21.73
C SER A 71 16.77 13.65 -20.48
N PRO A 72 18.08 13.80 -20.21
CA PRO A 72 18.53 14.57 -19.05
C PRO A 72 18.05 16.03 -19.18
N PRO A 73 17.18 16.52 -18.28
CA PRO A 73 16.58 17.85 -18.41
C PRO A 73 17.61 18.99 -18.31
N TRP A 74 18.81 18.69 -17.82
CA TRP A 74 19.92 19.63 -17.68
C TRP A 74 20.93 19.64 -18.84
N GLY A 75 20.66 18.88 -19.92
CA GLY A 75 21.55 18.85 -21.09
C GLY A 75 22.96 18.31 -20.80
N GLY A 76 23.09 17.48 -19.76
CA GLY A 76 24.35 16.81 -19.43
C GLY A 76 24.76 15.77 -20.49
N PRO A 77 26.05 15.36 -20.53
CA PRO A 77 26.49 14.29 -21.41
C PRO A 77 25.66 13.02 -21.18
N GLY A 78 25.30 12.34 -22.26
CA GLY A 78 24.53 11.10 -22.21
C GLY A 78 25.24 10.01 -21.40
N TRP A 79 24.46 9.08 -20.86
CA TRP A 79 25.01 7.98 -20.06
C TRP A 79 25.89 7.05 -20.92
N ASP A 80 27.08 6.74 -20.44
CA ASP A 80 27.99 5.80 -21.11
C ASP A 80 27.46 4.36 -20.95
N GLN A 81 27.18 3.72 -22.07
CA GLN A 81 26.60 2.39 -22.13
C GLN A 81 27.64 1.27 -21.97
N THR A 82 28.92 1.61 -22.13
CA THR A 82 30.03 0.65 -22.02
C THR A 82 30.59 0.56 -20.61
N ASP A 83 30.20 1.47 -19.71
CA ASP A 83 30.64 1.44 -18.31
C ASP A 83 29.77 0.48 -17.47
N PRO A 84 30.32 -0.65 -16.98
CA PRO A 84 29.61 -1.57 -16.09
C PRO A 84 29.16 -0.95 -14.77
N SER A 85 29.73 0.21 -14.38
CA SER A 85 29.31 0.95 -13.19
C SER A 85 27.89 1.49 -13.31
N ASN A 86 27.50 1.97 -14.50
CA ASN A 86 26.18 2.54 -14.78
C ASN A 86 25.08 1.47 -14.70
N LEU A 87 25.33 0.28 -15.26
CA LEU A 87 24.43 -0.87 -15.19
C LEU A 87 24.18 -1.34 -13.75
N SER A 88 25.25 -1.36 -12.94
CA SER A 88 25.17 -1.72 -11.52
C SER A 88 24.36 -0.69 -10.72
N PHE A 89 24.60 0.60 -10.98
CA PHE A 89 23.83 1.70 -10.39
C PHE A 89 22.34 1.62 -10.73
N LEU A 90 22.00 1.39 -12.00
CA LEU A 90 20.61 1.22 -12.46
C LEU A 90 19.90 0.08 -11.72
N THR A 91 20.58 -1.07 -11.58
CA THR A 91 20.01 -2.24 -10.89
C THR A 91 19.79 -1.95 -9.40
N MET A 92 20.74 -1.25 -8.76
CA MET A 92 20.59 -0.79 -7.38
C MET A 92 19.43 0.20 -7.23
N CYS A 93 19.31 1.17 -8.13
CA CYS A 93 18.17 2.10 -8.18
C CYS A 93 16.86 1.36 -8.32
N PHE A 94 16.77 0.40 -9.24
CA PHE A 94 15.56 -0.42 -9.44
C PHE A 94 15.15 -1.13 -8.14
N CYS A 95 16.11 -1.74 -7.42
CA CYS A 95 15.85 -2.35 -6.12
C CYS A 95 15.32 -1.34 -5.09
N TRP A 96 15.87 -0.12 -5.05
CA TRP A 96 15.37 0.94 -4.17
C TRP A 96 13.96 1.40 -4.54
N HIS A 97 13.64 1.54 -5.83
CA HIS A 97 12.29 1.85 -6.29
C HIS A 97 11.30 0.77 -5.86
N TYR A 98 11.67 -0.50 -5.98
CA TYR A 98 10.82 -1.60 -5.55
C TYR A 98 10.63 -1.64 -4.02
N LEU A 99 11.71 -1.45 -3.26
CA LEU A 99 11.63 -1.37 -1.80
C LEU A 99 10.76 -0.18 -1.36
N GLY A 100 10.89 0.97 -2.01
CA GLY A 100 10.05 2.14 -1.77
C GLY A 100 8.58 1.87 -2.10
N ALA A 101 8.28 1.24 -3.24
CA ALA A 101 6.92 0.87 -3.62
C ALA A 101 6.30 -0.09 -2.60
N LEU A 102 7.04 -1.10 -2.13
CA LEU A 102 6.61 -2.01 -1.07
C LEU A 102 6.37 -1.27 0.25
N ALA A 103 7.27 -0.36 0.64
CA ALA A 103 7.11 0.42 1.85
C ALA A 103 5.86 1.31 1.81
N VAL A 104 5.59 1.99 0.68
CA VAL A 104 4.39 2.81 0.50
C VAL A 104 3.11 1.99 0.64
N VAL A 105 3.04 0.84 -0.02
CA VAL A 105 1.85 -0.03 0.06
C VAL A 105 1.71 -0.63 1.47
N ALA A 106 2.82 -1.03 2.10
CA ALA A 106 2.82 -1.53 3.47
C ALA A 106 2.34 -0.46 4.46
N SER A 107 2.86 0.76 4.38
CA SER A 107 2.43 1.89 5.21
C SER A 107 0.95 2.22 5.00
N ASN A 108 0.46 2.22 3.75
CA ASN A 108 -0.94 2.48 3.45
C ASN A 108 -1.87 1.38 4.01
N SER A 109 -1.46 0.11 3.88
CA SER A 109 -2.22 -1.01 4.43
C SER A 109 -2.22 -1.02 5.97
N ALA A 110 -1.09 -0.69 6.60
CA ALA A 110 -0.98 -0.55 8.05
C ALA A 110 -1.81 0.63 8.57
N ALA A 111 -1.75 1.79 7.90
CA ALA A 111 -2.57 2.94 8.24
C ALA A 111 -4.07 2.62 8.10
N SER A 112 -4.47 1.94 7.02
CA SER A 112 -5.86 1.52 6.81
C SER A 112 -6.34 0.57 7.91
N ARG A 113 -5.52 -0.40 8.31
CA ARG A 113 -5.83 -1.32 9.43
C ARG A 113 -5.95 -0.58 10.75
N CYS A 114 -4.98 0.28 11.08
CA CYS A 114 -4.98 1.06 12.31
C CYS A 114 -6.19 2.01 12.38
N CYS A 115 -6.53 2.69 11.27
CA CYS A 115 -7.72 3.52 11.18
C CYS A 115 -9.00 2.70 11.33
N ASN A 116 -9.07 1.51 10.73
CA ASN A 116 -10.21 0.62 10.85
C ASN A 116 -10.41 0.15 12.31
N GLU A 117 -9.33 -0.28 12.98
CA GLU A 117 -9.36 -0.66 14.41
C GLU A 117 -9.71 0.54 15.31
N SER A 118 -9.13 1.71 15.04
CA SER A 118 -9.43 2.94 15.80
C SER A 118 -10.89 3.39 15.60
N CYS A 119 -11.45 3.20 14.41
CA CYS A 119 -12.85 3.50 14.11
C CYS A 119 -13.81 2.51 14.79
N GLN A 120 -13.47 1.21 14.78
CA GLN A 120 -14.20 0.18 15.50
C GLN A 120 -14.20 0.42 17.02
N LEU A 121 -13.05 0.79 17.60
CA LEU A 121 -12.95 1.16 19.02
C LEU A 121 -13.83 2.38 19.36
N LYS A 122 -13.89 3.39 18.47
CA LYS A 122 -14.78 4.55 18.65
C LYS A 122 -16.26 4.17 18.60
N PHE A 123 -16.67 3.26 17.71
CA PHE A 123 -18.07 2.85 17.60
C PHE A 123 -18.51 2.01 18.81
N GLY A 124 -17.65 1.08 19.26
CA GLY A 124 -17.92 0.28 20.47
C GLY A 124 -18.05 1.12 21.74
N ASP A 125 -17.28 2.21 21.86
CA ASP A 125 -17.39 3.16 22.99
C ASP A 125 -18.75 3.90 22.98
N ILE A 126 -19.23 4.31 21.80
CA ILE A 126 -20.53 4.97 21.62
C ILE A 126 -21.70 4.01 21.94
N ASP A 127 -21.60 2.74 21.52
CA ASP A 127 -22.63 1.73 21.84
C ASP A 127 -22.70 1.44 23.36
N VAL A 128 -21.55 1.41 24.05
CA VAL A 128 -21.49 1.25 25.52
C VAL A 128 -22.08 2.46 26.25
N GLU A 129 -21.84 3.68 25.76
CA GLU A 129 -22.44 4.89 26.34
C GLU A 129 -23.97 4.89 26.20
N LEU A 130 -24.50 4.41 25.07
CA LEU A 130 -25.94 4.33 24.84
C LEU A 130 -26.64 3.31 25.76
N ASP A 131 -26.01 2.17 26.04
CA ASP A 131 -26.56 1.15 26.95
C ASP A 131 -26.53 1.61 28.42
N CYS A 132 -25.47 2.32 28.82
CA CYS A 132 -25.35 2.92 30.16
C CYS A 132 -26.34 4.09 30.36
N GLY A 133 -26.55 4.91 29.33
CA GLY A 133 -27.53 6.00 29.31
C GLY A 133 -28.99 5.52 29.36
N LEU A 134 -29.31 4.38 28.74
CA LEU A 134 -30.64 3.77 28.81
C LEU A 134 -30.90 3.14 30.20
N CYS A 135 -29.88 2.52 30.82
CA CYS A 135 -29.97 1.99 32.18
C CYS A 135 -30.23 3.09 33.23
N LEU A 136 -29.64 4.28 33.07
CA LEU A 136 -29.90 5.44 33.95
C LEU A 136 -31.30 6.03 33.75
N ARG A 137 -31.83 6.00 32.52
CA ARG A 137 -33.20 6.48 32.21
C ARG A 137 -34.29 5.46 32.59
N GLY A 138 -33.97 4.17 32.65
CA GLY A 138 -34.86 3.12 33.17
C GLY A 138 -34.99 3.14 34.70
N ARG A 139 -33.95 3.60 35.41
CA ARG A 139 -33.94 3.63 36.90
C ARG A 139 -34.60 4.87 37.50
N THR A 140 -34.78 5.96 36.75
CA THR A 140 -35.39 7.21 37.24
C THR A 140 -36.92 7.28 37.11
N LYS A 141 -37.58 6.28 36.50
CA LYS A 141 -39.06 6.22 36.41
C LYS A 141 -39.74 5.28 37.42
N GLY A 142 -38.99 4.63 38.32
CA GLY A 142 -39.52 3.60 39.21
C GLY A 142 -39.34 3.81 40.71
N SER A 143 -38.91 4.96 41.20
CA SER A 143 -38.80 5.19 42.66
C SER A 143 -39.06 6.63 43.05
N ARG A 144 -40.35 6.97 43.14
CA ARG A 144 -40.79 8.12 43.95
C ARG A 144 -42.18 7.86 44.52
N GLY A 145 -42.21 7.65 45.83
CA GLY A 145 -43.37 7.39 46.68
C GLY A 145 -42.96 6.33 47.70
N SER A 146 -42.80 6.58 49.01
CA SER A 146 -43.47 7.56 49.85
C SER A 146 -42.77 7.68 51.22
N LEU A 147 -42.85 8.89 51.79
CA LEU A 147 -43.00 9.28 53.20
C LEU A 147 -41.88 9.00 54.26
N LEU A 148 -41.49 10.09 54.93
CA LEU A 148 -40.75 10.26 56.19
C LEU A 148 -41.51 9.65 57.42
N PRO A 149 -41.07 9.89 58.67
CA PRO A 149 -39.94 9.30 59.40
C PRO A 149 -40.43 8.60 60.70
N GLU A 150 -39.69 7.67 61.30
CA GLU A 150 -39.95 7.30 62.70
C GLU A 150 -38.66 7.34 63.50
N SER A 151 -38.59 8.37 64.35
CA SER A 151 -37.57 8.59 65.36
C SER A 151 -37.65 7.48 66.40
N SER A 152 -36.51 6.84 66.64
CA SER A 152 -36.25 5.99 67.79
C SER A 152 -36.56 6.75 69.08
N PHE A 153 -37.48 6.23 69.88
CA PHE A 153 -37.52 6.50 71.32
C PHE A 153 -37.40 5.16 72.05
N GLU A 154 -36.42 5.13 72.96
CA GLU A 154 -36.06 4.06 73.86
C GLU A 154 -37.14 3.85 74.93
N ASP A 155 -37.36 2.61 75.35
CA ASP A 155 -37.86 2.29 76.69
C ASP A 155 -37.27 0.94 77.16
N LYS A 156 -36.49 1.00 78.23
CA LYS A 156 -36.18 -0.11 79.14
C LYS A 156 -36.27 0.41 80.58
#